data_AF-G1NV80-F1
#
_entry.id   AF-G1NV80-F1
#
_cell.length_a   1.000
_cell.length_b   1.000
_cell.length_c   1.000
_cell.angle_alpha   90.00
_cell.angle_beta   90.00
_cell.angle_gamma   90.00
#
_symmetry.space_group_name_H-M   'P 1'
#
loop_
_entity.id
_entity.type
_entity.pdbx_description
1 polymer ?
#
loop_
_entity_poly.entity_id
_entity_poly.type
_entity_poly.pdbx_seq_one_letter_code
_entity_poly.pdbx_strand_id
1 'polypeptide(L)'
;TPVMAEYGTLLQDLTNNITLEDLEQLKSACKEDIPSEKSEEITTGSAWFSFLESHNKLDKDNLSYIEHIFEISRRPDLLTMVVDYRTRVLKISEEDELDTKLTRIPSAKKYKDIIRQPSEEEIIKLAPPPKKA
;
A
#
# COMPACT_ATOMS: atom_id res chain seq x y z
N THR A 1 -2.13 23.71 -4.76
CA THR A 1 -2.83 23.11 -5.91
C THR A 1 -3.78 22.04 -5.39
N PRO A 2 -4.81 21.61 -6.16
CA PRO A 2 -5.74 20.57 -5.74
C PRO A 2 -5.01 19.29 -5.26
N VAL A 3 -3.95 18.90 -5.96
CA VAL A 3 -3.09 17.75 -5.61
C VAL A 3 -2.50 17.83 -4.20
N MET A 4 -2.06 19.01 -3.75
CA MET A 4 -1.52 19.21 -2.40
C MET A 4 -2.59 19.05 -1.32
N ALA A 5 -3.82 19.50 -1.58
CA ALA A 5 -4.92 19.37 -0.64
C ALA A 5 -5.34 17.91 -0.51
N GLU A 6 -5.49 17.20 -1.63
CA GLU A 6 -5.81 15.77 -1.66
C GLU A 6 -4.72 14.92 -0.99
N TYR A 7 -3.45 15.29 -1.17
CA TYR A 7 -2.33 14.62 -0.50
C TYR A 7 -2.40 14.80 1.01
N GLY A 8 -2.71 16.01 1.49
CA GLY A 8 -2.94 16.26 2.91
C GLY A 8 -4.11 15.42 3.47
N THR A 9 -5.20 15.30 2.71
CA THR A 9 -6.34 14.43 3.07
C THR A 9 -5.90 12.97 3.15
N LEU A 10 -5.13 12.46 2.17
CA LEU A 10 -4.58 11.10 2.20
C LEU A 10 -3.77 10.85 3.49
N LEU A 11 -2.84 11.74 3.83
CA LEU A 11 -2.02 11.57 5.03
C LEU A 11 -2.86 11.61 6.31
N GLN A 12 -3.89 12.44 6.35
CA GLN A 12 -4.82 12.50 7.48
C GLN A 12 -5.62 11.20 7.60
N ASP A 13 -6.16 10.69 6.51
CA ASP A 13 -6.93 9.45 6.47
C ASP A 13 -6.08 8.25 6.87
N LEU A 14 -4.84 8.16 6.37
CA LEU A 14 -3.89 7.15 6.80
C LEU A 14 -3.59 7.25 8.29
N THR A 15 -3.33 8.47 8.80
CA THR A 15 -3.07 8.69 10.23
C THR A 15 -4.24 8.25 11.10
N ASN A 16 -5.48 8.50 10.68
CA ASN A 16 -6.68 8.09 11.40
C ASN A 16 -6.86 6.57 11.45
N ASN A 17 -6.26 5.83 10.51
CA ASN A 17 -6.33 4.37 10.42
C ASN A 17 -5.06 3.67 10.95
N ILE A 18 -4.09 4.41 11.51
CA ILE A 18 -2.89 3.86 12.13
C ILE A 18 -3.03 3.94 13.65
N THR A 19 -3.14 2.78 14.29
CA THR A 19 -3.07 2.71 15.76
C THR A 19 -1.63 2.85 16.25
N LEU A 20 -1.43 3.03 17.55
CA LEU A 20 -0.08 3.08 18.12
C LEU A 20 0.68 1.76 17.93
N GLU A 21 -0.02 0.61 18.01
CA GLU A 21 0.59 -0.70 17.75
C GLU A 21 1.02 -0.84 16.28
N ASP A 22 0.16 -0.41 15.36
CA ASP A 22 0.50 -0.36 13.94
C ASP A 22 1.72 0.52 13.67
N LEU A 23 1.78 1.68 14.33
CA LEU A 23 2.89 2.62 14.19
C LEU A 23 4.23 1.98 14.58
N GLU A 24 4.27 1.20 15.66
CA GLU A 24 5.48 0.47 16.06
C GLU A 24 5.88 -0.61 15.04
N GLN A 25 4.91 -1.28 14.40
CA GLN A 25 5.18 -2.20 13.31
C GLN A 25 5.73 -1.48 12.06
N LEU A 26 5.16 -0.33 11.70
CA LEU A 26 5.61 0.49 10.57
C LEU A 26 7.03 1.03 10.82
N LYS A 27 7.32 1.51 12.03
CA LYS A 27 8.67 1.92 12.46
C LYS A 27 9.67 0.77 12.38
N SER A 28 9.28 -0.41 12.84
CA SER A 28 10.11 -1.63 12.77
C SER A 28 10.41 -2.04 11.33
N ALA A 29 9.43 -1.88 10.43
CA ALA A 29 9.59 -2.14 9.00
C ALA A 29 10.55 -1.15 8.32
N CYS A 30 10.73 0.05 8.90
CA CYS A 30 11.63 1.10 8.40
C CYS A 30 12.99 1.13 9.12
N LYS A 31 13.31 0.16 10.00
CA LYS A 31 14.49 0.22 10.90
C LYS A 31 15.86 0.35 10.22
N GLU A 32 15.96 -0.04 8.94
CA GLU A 32 17.20 0.07 8.16
C GLU A 32 17.36 1.46 7.52
N ASP A 33 16.24 2.17 7.34
CA ASP A 33 16.17 3.51 6.75
C ASP A 33 16.01 4.63 7.80
N ILE A 34 15.47 4.32 8.99
CA ILE A 34 15.24 5.27 10.09
C ILE A 34 16.24 4.98 11.23
N PRO A 35 17.15 5.91 11.55
CA PRO A 35 18.03 5.78 12.71
C PRO A 35 17.24 5.57 14.00
N SER A 36 17.71 4.69 14.89
CA SER A 36 17.01 4.29 16.11
C SER A 36 16.61 5.48 17.00
N GLU A 37 17.49 6.48 17.13
CA GLU A 37 17.24 7.70 17.89
C GLU A 37 16.02 8.48 17.37
N LYS A 38 15.81 8.50 16.04
CA LYS A 38 14.67 9.17 15.41
C LYS A 38 13.39 8.34 15.47
N SER A 39 13.52 7.02 15.56
CA SER A 39 12.37 6.14 15.76
C SER A 39 11.69 6.41 17.11
N GLU A 40 12.46 6.63 18.18
CA GLU A 40 11.91 6.90 19.52
C GLU A 40 11.17 8.23 19.63
N GLU A 41 11.56 9.25 18.84
CA GLU A 41 10.89 10.55 18.79
C GLU A 41 9.51 10.50 18.10
N ILE A 42 9.28 9.49 17.24
CA ILE A 42 8.05 9.35 16.46
C ILE A 42 6.97 8.63 17.29
N THR A 43 5.99 9.42 17.74
CA THR A 43 4.88 8.97 18.61
C THR A 43 3.50 9.01 17.92
N THR A 44 3.40 9.57 16.72
CA THR A 44 2.15 9.64 15.95
C THR A 44 2.37 9.28 14.49
N GLY A 45 1.31 8.82 13.80
CA GLY A 45 1.36 8.57 12.35
C GLY A 45 1.72 9.83 11.55
N SER A 46 1.22 11.01 11.96
CA SER A 46 1.58 12.28 11.33
C SER A 46 3.06 12.63 11.45
N ALA A 47 3.67 12.40 12.63
CA ALA A 47 5.10 12.57 12.84
C ALA A 47 5.91 11.59 11.98
N TRP A 48 5.43 10.35 11.82
CA TRP A 48 6.06 9.35 10.96
C TRP A 48 6.06 9.79 9.49
N PHE A 49 4.92 10.24 8.96
CA PHE A 49 4.87 10.77 7.59
C PHE A 49 5.76 12.00 7.42
N SER A 50 5.75 12.94 8.37
CA SER A 50 6.60 14.13 8.33
C SER A 50 8.10 13.76 8.32
N PHE A 51 8.46 12.72 9.07
CA PHE A 51 9.81 12.17 9.04
C PHE A 51 10.16 11.65 7.64
N LEU A 52 9.30 10.85 7.03
CA LEU A 52 9.53 10.31 5.68
C LEU A 52 9.65 11.41 4.62
N GLU A 53 8.84 12.46 4.72
CA GLU A 53 8.90 13.63 3.83
C GLU A 53 10.25 14.35 3.96
N SER A 54 10.69 14.64 5.19
CA SER A 54 11.98 15.30 5.44
C SER A 54 13.20 14.50 4.95
N HIS A 55 13.04 13.20 4.74
CA HIS A 55 14.10 12.29 4.25
C HIS A 55 13.91 11.89 2.78
N ASN A 56 13.05 12.58 2.03
CA ASN A 56 12.75 12.31 0.61
C ASN A 56 12.28 10.87 0.34
N LYS A 57 11.67 10.22 1.33
CA LYS A 57 11.07 8.90 1.20
C LYS A 57 9.59 8.97 0.87
N LEU A 58 8.98 10.14 1.01
CA LEU A 58 7.56 10.36 0.75
C LEU A 58 7.35 11.77 0.18
N ASP A 59 6.58 11.86 -0.89
CA ASP A 59 6.00 13.12 -1.35
C ASP A 59 4.68 12.83 -2.10
N LYS A 60 3.97 13.89 -2.54
CA LYS A 60 2.67 13.78 -3.22
C LYS A 60 2.69 12.94 -4.51
N ASP A 61 3.83 12.88 -5.19
CA ASP A 61 4.05 12.17 -6.45
C ASP A 61 4.83 10.86 -6.22
N ASN A 62 5.60 10.76 -5.13
CA ASN A 62 6.41 9.63 -4.70
C ASN A 62 5.82 8.91 -3.48
N LEU A 63 5.00 7.89 -3.76
CA LEU A 63 4.31 7.08 -2.75
C LEU A 63 4.91 5.67 -2.63
N SER A 64 5.87 5.32 -3.48
CA SER A 64 6.37 3.94 -3.62
C SER A 64 6.99 3.37 -2.34
N TYR A 65 7.59 4.22 -1.51
CA TYR A 65 8.16 3.78 -0.25
C TYR A 65 7.06 3.37 0.74
N ILE A 66 6.04 4.19 0.97
CA ILE A 66 4.96 3.85 1.91
C ILE A 66 4.12 2.67 1.42
N GLU A 67 3.97 2.51 0.10
CA GLU A 67 3.34 1.31 -0.48
C GLU A 67 4.13 0.05 -0.11
N HIS A 68 5.45 0.09 -0.25
CA HIS A 68 6.31 -1.01 0.14
C HIS A 68 6.20 -1.32 1.64
N ILE A 69 6.21 -0.29 2.49
CA ILE A 69 6.06 -0.46 3.94
C ILE A 69 4.70 -1.08 4.29
N PHE A 70 3.60 -0.59 3.72
CA PHE A 70 2.27 -1.16 3.98
C PHE A 70 2.14 -2.60 3.49
N GLU A 71 2.81 -2.97 2.38
CA GLU A 71 2.85 -4.34 1.89
C GLU A 71 3.56 -5.29 2.88
N ILE A 72 4.75 -4.92 3.38
CA ILE A 72 5.51 -5.76 4.32
C ILE A 72 4.89 -5.77 5.72
N SER A 73 4.25 -4.68 6.14
CA SER A 73 3.48 -4.57 7.38
C SER A 73 2.08 -5.19 7.30
N ARG A 74 1.71 -5.82 6.18
CA ARG A 74 0.42 -6.52 5.99
C ARG A 74 -0.79 -5.61 6.24
N ARG A 75 -0.73 -4.35 5.78
CA ARG A 75 -1.81 -3.36 5.86
C ARG A 75 -2.44 -3.09 4.49
N PRO A 76 -3.22 -4.05 3.93
CA PRO A 76 -3.84 -3.88 2.62
C PRO A 76 -4.89 -2.75 2.61
N ASP A 77 -5.46 -2.45 3.77
CA ASP A 77 -6.38 -1.32 3.98
C ASP A 77 -5.68 0.02 3.74
N LEU A 78 -4.50 0.24 4.34
CA LEU A 78 -3.70 1.45 4.12
C LEU A 78 -3.18 1.52 2.68
N LEU A 79 -2.73 0.38 2.13
CA LEU A 79 -2.28 0.30 0.74
C LEU A 79 -3.39 0.68 -0.25
N THR A 80 -4.64 0.27 0.02
CA THR A 80 -5.80 0.61 -0.82
C THR A 80 -6.01 2.12 -0.87
N MET A 81 -5.89 2.83 0.26
CA MET A 81 -6.03 4.29 0.30
C MET A 81 -4.98 5.00 -0.58
N VAL A 82 -3.74 4.50 -0.60
CA VAL A 82 -2.67 5.06 -1.44
C VAL A 82 -2.92 4.82 -2.92
N VAL A 83 -3.34 3.61 -3.31
CA VAL A 83 -3.69 3.26 -4.70
C VAL A 83 -4.88 4.10 -5.19
N ASP A 84 -5.88 4.28 -4.33
CA ASP A 84 -7.03 5.14 -4.59
C ASP A 84 -6.64 6.59 -4.86
N TYR A 85 -5.69 7.13 -4.10
CA TYR A 85 -5.16 8.46 -4.35
C TYR A 85 -4.44 8.54 -5.71
N ARG A 86 -3.57 7.57 -6.03
CA ARG A 86 -2.83 7.55 -7.32
C ARG A 86 -3.77 7.54 -8.52
N THR A 87 -4.80 6.69 -8.46
CA THR A 87 -5.76 6.54 -9.56
C THR A 87 -6.65 7.76 -9.73
N ARG A 88 -7.15 8.35 -8.64
CA ARG A 88 -8.08 9.50 -8.70
C ARG A 88 -7.38 10.84 -8.92
N VAL A 89 -6.26 11.08 -8.24
CA VAL A 89 -5.63 12.41 -8.14
C VAL A 89 -4.49 12.55 -9.14
N LEU A 90 -3.59 11.57 -9.18
CA LEU A 90 -2.45 11.58 -10.10
C LEU A 90 -2.83 11.14 -11.51
N LYS A 91 -4.02 10.53 -11.68
CA LYS A 91 -4.54 10.01 -12.96
C LYS A 91 -3.56 9.06 -13.65
N ILE A 92 -2.72 8.39 -12.87
CA ILE A 92 -1.77 7.41 -13.40
C ILE A 92 -2.62 6.21 -13.83
N SER A 93 -2.66 5.95 -15.14
CA SER A 93 -3.31 4.77 -15.71
C SER A 93 -2.51 3.53 -15.32
N GLU A 94 -3.17 2.36 -15.22
CA GLU A 94 -2.49 1.07 -14.99
C GLU A 94 -1.39 0.78 -16.04
N GLU A 95 -1.49 1.39 -17.22
CA GLU A 95 -0.52 1.28 -18.32
C GLU A 95 0.78 2.07 -18.09
N ASP A 96 0.73 3.24 -17.43
CA ASP A 96 1.90 4.09 -17.22
C ASP A 96 2.83 3.56 -16.11
N GLU A 97 2.34 2.64 -15.28
CA GLU A 97 3.18 2.02 -14.25
C GLU A 97 4.12 0.94 -14.80
N LEU A 98 3.87 0.38 -15.99
CA LEU A 98 4.64 -0.76 -16.51
C LEU A 98 6.11 -0.43 -16.78
N ASP A 99 6.44 0.83 -17.04
CA ASP A 99 7.77 1.23 -17.50
C ASP A 99 8.81 1.30 -16.37
N THR A 100 8.39 1.18 -15.10
CA THR A 100 9.30 1.03 -13.96
C THR A 100 9.50 -0.43 -13.52
N LYS A 101 8.85 -1.39 -14.19
CA LYS A 101 8.67 -2.78 -13.70
C LYS A 101 9.62 -3.82 -14.30
N LEU A 102 10.93 -3.61 -14.18
CA LEU A 102 11.88 -4.69 -14.49
C LEU A 102 12.10 -5.69 -13.34
N THR A 103 11.58 -5.48 -12.12
CA THR A 103 11.80 -6.44 -11.01
C THR A 103 10.69 -6.64 -9.97
N ARG A 104 9.51 -6.00 -10.05
CA ARG A 104 8.49 -6.17 -9.00
C ARG A 104 7.09 -6.30 -9.59
N ILE A 105 6.51 -7.50 -9.47
CA ILE A 105 5.11 -7.78 -9.82
C ILE A 105 4.24 -6.80 -9.01
N PRO A 106 3.39 -5.98 -9.65
CA PRO A 106 2.52 -5.07 -8.93
C PRO A 106 1.57 -5.81 -8.01
N SER A 107 1.69 -5.52 -6.72
CA SER A 107 0.83 -5.98 -5.65
C SER A 107 -0.65 -5.69 -5.95
N ALA A 108 -0.97 -4.55 -6.57
CA ALA A 108 -2.34 -4.19 -6.96
C ALA A 108 -3.00 -5.23 -7.91
N LYS A 109 -2.25 -5.80 -8.85
CA LYS A 109 -2.77 -6.85 -9.75
C LYS A 109 -3.06 -8.13 -8.95
N LYS A 110 -2.14 -8.49 -8.06
CA LYS A 110 -2.29 -9.63 -7.14
C LYS A 110 -3.53 -9.49 -6.24
N TYR A 111 -3.81 -8.32 -5.69
CA TYR A 111 -4.97 -8.13 -4.81
C TYR A 111 -6.30 -8.09 -5.57
N LYS A 112 -6.36 -7.47 -6.76
CA LYS A 112 -7.56 -7.50 -7.61
C LYS A 112 -7.91 -8.93 -8.03
N ASP A 113 -6.91 -9.75 -8.37
CA ASP A 113 -7.12 -11.14 -8.75
C ASP A 113 -7.58 -12.02 -7.56
N ILE A 114 -7.24 -11.66 -6.32
CA ILE A 114 -7.68 -12.40 -5.11
C ILE A 114 -9.14 -12.10 -4.75
N ILE A 115 -9.59 -10.85 -4.94
CA ILE A 115 -10.96 -10.41 -4.57
C ILE A 115 -11.96 -10.68 -5.72
N ARG A 116 -11.46 -10.86 -6.94
CA ARG A 116 -12.27 -11.21 -8.10
C ARG A 116 -12.91 -12.59 -7.90
N GLN A 117 -14.25 -12.64 -7.92
CA GLN A 117 -14.97 -13.91 -8.02
C GLN A 117 -14.73 -14.51 -9.43
N PRO A 118 -14.23 -15.76 -9.52
CA PRO A 118 -14.08 -16.43 -10.82
C PRO A 118 -15.46 -16.64 -11.45
N SER A 119 -15.56 -16.50 -12.78
CA SER A 119 -16.81 -16.80 -13.49
C SER A 119 -17.09 -18.31 -13.48
N GLU A 120 -18.35 -18.74 -13.69
CA GLU A 120 -18.70 -20.17 -13.71
C GLU A 120 -17.90 -21.02 -14.71
N GLU A 121 -17.38 -20.37 -15.76
CA GLU A 121 -16.55 -20.98 -16.81
C GLU A 121 -15.10 -21.22 -16.35
N GLU A 122 -14.62 -20.44 -15.39
CA GLU A 122 -13.29 -20.56 -14.79
C GLU A 122 -13.25 -21.51 -13.59
N ILE A 123 -14.42 -21.86 -13.04
CA ILE A 123 -14.54 -22.81 -11.95
C ILE A 123 -14.39 -24.23 -12.50
N ILE A 124 -13.30 -24.91 -12.10
CA ILE A 124 -13.06 -26.31 -12.46
C ILE A 124 -14.19 -27.17 -11.89
N LYS A 125 -15.11 -27.64 -12.75
CA LYS A 125 -16.19 -28.55 -12.37
C LYS A 125 -15.59 -29.94 -12.08
N LEU A 126 -15.59 -30.31 -10.81
CA LEU A 126 -15.15 -31.64 -10.39
C LEU A 126 -16.09 -32.70 -10.94
N ALA A 127 -15.54 -33.67 -11.68
CA ALA A 127 -16.33 -34.80 -12.17
C ALA A 127 -16.92 -35.58 -10.99
N PRO A 128 -18.13 -36.17 -11.16
CA PRO A 128 -18.72 -37.03 -10.14
C PRO A 128 -17.76 -38.17 -9.77
N PRO A 129 -17.68 -38.56 -8.49
CA PRO A 129 -16.85 -39.68 -8.09
C PRO A 129 -17.22 -40.94 -8.89
N PRO A 130 -16.26 -41.80 -9.24
CA PRO A 130 -16.55 -43.04 -9.94
C PRO A 130 -17.49 -43.90 -9.09
N LYS A 131 -18.52 -44.46 -9.73
CA LYS A 131 -19.43 -45.40 -9.07
C LYS A 131 -18.64 -46.63 -8.66
N LYS A 132 -18.70 -46.99 -7.38
CA LYS A 132 -18.09 -48.23 -6.87
C LYS A 132 -18.70 -49.42 -7.61
N ALA A 133 -17.84 -50.30 -8.11
CA ALA A 133 -18.21 -51.61 -8.67
C ALA A 133 -18.71 -52.55 -7.58
#